data_AF-D4DM20-F1
#
_entry.id   AF-D4DM20-F1
#
_cell.length_a   1.000
_cell.length_b   1.000
_cell.length_c   1.000
_cell.angle_alpha   90.00
_cell.angle_beta   90.00
_cell.angle_gamma   90.00
#
_symmetry.space_group_name_H-M   'P 1'
#
loop_
_entity.id
_entity.type
_entity.pdbx_description
1 polymer ?
#
loop_
_entity_poly.entity_id
_entity_poly.type
_entity_poly.pdbx_seq_one_letter_code
_entity_poly.pdbx_strand_id
1 'polypeptide(L)'
;MKAGKIEEAKAMFADVRTHYERIEPIAELFNELDPAIDAREDDFKEQAKDPNFTGFHRIEYALWVEKSTDGVKDIADKLEKDVKALKAEIDALNFPPSKVVGGAAVLIEEVAGSKITGEEDRYSHTDLSDFQANIEGAQKIVDLFRNVIAEKDKALLDTVDANFKQINEILAKYKKGDGFESYDKLSEDDRKKLQAPINTLAEELGKLRGTLGLN
;
A
#
# COMPACT_ATOMS: atom_id res chain seq x y z
N MET A 1 -2.29 -21.68 -1.06
CA MET A 1 -0.86 -22.02 -1.32
C MET A 1 -0.42 -23.33 -0.67
N LYS A 2 -0.35 -23.45 0.68
CA LYS A 2 0.16 -24.67 1.36
C LYS A 2 -0.58 -25.97 1.00
N ALA A 3 -1.86 -25.86 0.59
CA ALA A 3 -2.68 -26.98 0.12
C ALA A 3 -2.57 -27.25 -1.40
N GLY A 4 -1.61 -26.64 -2.12
CA GLY A 4 -1.44 -26.79 -3.57
C GLY A 4 -2.49 -26.08 -4.43
N LYS A 5 -3.43 -25.36 -3.80
CA LYS A 5 -4.53 -24.67 -4.50
C LYS A 5 -4.08 -23.31 -5.05
N ILE A 6 -3.54 -23.31 -6.27
CA ILE A 6 -2.99 -22.11 -6.92
C ILE A 6 -4.09 -21.08 -7.21
N GLU A 7 -5.16 -21.47 -7.91
CA GLU A 7 -6.20 -20.51 -8.32
C GLU A 7 -6.94 -19.89 -7.12
N GLU A 8 -7.19 -20.66 -6.06
CA GLU A 8 -7.73 -20.10 -4.81
C GLU A 8 -6.75 -19.09 -4.17
N ALA A 9 -5.45 -19.38 -4.18
CA ALA A 9 -4.45 -18.45 -3.65
C ALA A 9 -4.37 -17.16 -4.48
N LYS A 10 -4.41 -17.26 -5.81
CA LYS A 10 -4.39 -16.11 -6.71
C LYS A 10 -5.62 -15.23 -6.51
N ALA A 11 -6.79 -15.83 -6.33
CA ALA A 11 -8.04 -15.10 -6.09
C ALA A 11 -8.05 -14.33 -4.76
N MET A 12 -7.27 -14.77 -3.76
CA MET A 12 -7.18 -14.13 -2.44
C MET A 12 -6.05 -13.09 -2.33
N PHE A 13 -5.11 -13.05 -3.28
CA PHE A 13 -3.87 -12.30 -3.13
C PHE A 13 -4.08 -10.81 -2.82
N ALA A 14 -4.85 -10.11 -3.66
CA ALA A 14 -5.17 -8.69 -3.47
C ALA A 14 -6.00 -8.40 -2.21
N ASP A 15 -6.96 -9.27 -1.89
CA ASP A 15 -7.82 -9.13 -0.71
C ASP A 15 -7.01 -9.27 0.60
N VAL A 16 -6.02 -10.15 0.62
CA VAL A 16 -5.13 -10.30 1.77
C VAL A 16 -4.19 -9.09 1.90
N ARG A 17 -3.62 -8.60 0.78
CA ARG A 17 -2.69 -7.46 0.76
C ARG A 17 -3.33 -6.14 1.15
N THR A 18 -4.57 -5.89 0.74
CA THR A 18 -5.31 -4.64 1.07
C THR A 18 -5.39 -4.35 2.58
N HIS A 19 -5.23 -5.35 3.46
CA HIS A 19 -5.10 -5.11 4.90
C HIS A 19 -3.73 -4.55 5.31
N TYR A 20 -2.64 -5.04 4.70
CA TYR A 20 -1.29 -4.57 4.91
C TYR A 20 -1.12 -3.15 4.36
N GLU A 21 -1.53 -2.95 3.11
CA GLU A 21 -1.45 -1.67 2.38
C GLU A 21 -2.20 -0.52 3.06
N ARG A 22 -3.29 -0.83 3.77
CA ARG A 22 -4.06 0.17 4.52
C ARG A 22 -3.32 0.67 5.77
N ILE A 23 -2.39 -0.12 6.30
CA ILE A 23 -1.57 0.22 7.46
C ILE A 23 -0.12 0.55 7.09
N GLU A 24 0.22 0.57 5.79
CA GLU A 24 1.56 0.88 5.29
C GLU A 24 2.18 2.17 5.86
N PRO A 25 1.43 3.28 6.11
CA PRO A 25 1.98 4.48 6.78
C PRO A 25 2.61 4.20 8.15
N ILE A 26 2.28 3.05 8.73
CA ILE A 26 2.77 2.55 10.00
C ILE A 26 3.68 1.32 9.82
N ALA A 27 3.37 0.42 8.88
CA ALA A 27 4.14 -0.80 8.65
C ALA A 27 5.58 -0.50 8.23
N GLU A 28 5.81 0.54 7.41
CA GLU A 28 7.14 1.00 6.99
C GLU A 28 8.04 1.46 8.16
N LEU A 29 7.46 1.73 9.35
CA LEU A 29 8.27 2.05 10.53
C LEU A 29 9.07 0.84 11.05
N PHE A 30 8.73 -0.36 10.60
CA PHE A 30 9.31 -1.63 11.04
C PHE A 30 10.33 -2.13 9.99
N ASN A 31 11.49 -1.47 9.93
CA ASN A 31 12.55 -1.68 8.92
C ASN A 31 13.03 -3.13 8.68
N GLU A 32 12.79 -4.05 9.63
CA GLU A 32 13.10 -5.47 9.45
C GLU A 32 11.90 -6.28 8.95
N LEU A 33 10.69 -5.93 9.39
CA LEU A 33 9.47 -6.69 9.09
C LEU A 33 8.86 -6.28 7.75
N ASP A 34 8.87 -4.98 7.44
CA ASP A 34 8.28 -4.48 6.20
C ASP A 34 8.96 -5.07 4.95
N PRO A 35 10.31 -4.99 4.79
CA PRO A 35 10.96 -5.67 3.66
C PRO A 35 10.82 -7.20 3.68
N ALA A 36 10.68 -7.80 4.86
CA ALA A 36 10.46 -9.25 4.98
C ALA A 36 9.07 -9.70 4.52
N ILE A 37 8.08 -8.79 4.58
CA ILE A 37 6.68 -9.01 4.21
C ILE A 37 6.44 -8.60 2.76
N ASP A 38 7.00 -7.46 2.32
CA ASP A 38 6.52 -6.75 1.13
C ASP A 38 7.60 -6.21 0.20
N ALA A 39 8.88 -6.53 0.39
CA ALA A 39 9.90 -6.14 -0.58
C ALA A 39 9.63 -6.72 -1.97
N ARG A 40 10.06 -6.00 -3.01
CA ARG A 40 9.90 -6.39 -4.41
C ARG A 40 11.20 -6.97 -4.93
N GLU A 41 11.14 -7.67 -6.07
CA GLU A 41 12.36 -8.30 -6.61
C GLU A 41 13.48 -7.28 -6.93
N ASP A 42 13.14 -6.03 -7.24
CA ASP A 42 14.11 -4.99 -7.58
C ASP A 42 14.99 -4.56 -6.39
N ASP A 43 14.55 -4.89 -5.16
CA ASP A 43 15.32 -4.66 -3.93
C ASP A 43 16.45 -5.68 -3.74
N PHE A 44 16.51 -6.71 -4.59
CA PHE A 44 17.45 -7.82 -4.49
C PHE A 44 18.37 -7.92 -5.71
N LYS A 45 19.65 -8.22 -5.46
CA LYS A 45 20.67 -8.33 -6.51
C LYS A 45 20.37 -9.44 -7.52
N GLU A 46 19.84 -10.56 -7.04
CA GLU A 46 19.45 -11.71 -7.87
C GLU A 46 17.95 -11.72 -8.22
N GLN A 47 17.24 -10.61 -7.95
CA GLN A 47 15.82 -10.42 -8.25
C GLN A 47 14.95 -11.57 -7.71
N ALA A 48 13.97 -12.06 -8.48
CA ALA A 48 13.10 -13.15 -8.07
C ALA A 48 13.82 -14.45 -7.65
N LYS A 49 15.12 -14.58 -7.97
CA LYS A 49 15.94 -15.75 -7.62
C LYS A 49 16.78 -15.56 -6.37
N ASP A 50 16.79 -14.37 -5.79
CA ASP A 50 17.56 -14.09 -4.57
C ASP A 50 17.03 -14.95 -3.42
N PRO A 51 17.89 -15.66 -2.66
CA PRO A 51 17.46 -16.50 -1.55
C PRO A 51 16.83 -15.71 -0.40
N ASN A 52 17.04 -14.39 -0.34
CA ASN A 52 16.45 -13.51 0.68
C ASN A 52 15.10 -12.92 0.23
N PHE A 53 14.71 -13.10 -1.03
CA PHE A 53 13.41 -12.63 -1.52
C PHE A 53 12.29 -13.50 -0.95
N THR A 54 11.51 -12.93 -0.02
CA THR A 54 10.42 -13.62 0.70
C THR A 54 9.14 -12.79 0.64
N GLY A 55 8.16 -13.07 1.50
CA GLY A 55 6.96 -12.23 1.59
C GLY A 55 5.95 -12.43 0.46
N PHE A 56 5.07 -11.44 0.30
CA PHE A 56 3.96 -11.44 -0.66
C PHE A 56 4.46 -11.54 -2.11
N HIS A 57 5.42 -10.73 -2.53
CA HIS A 57 5.85 -10.72 -3.93
C HIS A 57 6.66 -11.95 -4.34
N ARG A 58 7.37 -12.62 -3.42
CA ARG A 58 7.95 -13.93 -3.72
C ARG A 58 6.87 -14.98 -3.95
N ILE A 59 5.79 -14.93 -3.18
CA ILE A 59 4.61 -15.77 -3.36
C ILE A 59 3.92 -15.46 -4.69
N GLU A 60 3.77 -14.18 -5.03
CA GLU A 60 3.21 -13.70 -6.29
C GLU A 60 3.98 -14.30 -7.47
N TYR A 61 5.31 -14.20 -7.46
CA TYR A 61 6.18 -14.80 -8.47
C TYR A 61 5.92 -16.30 -8.64
N ALA A 62 5.82 -17.05 -7.52
CA ALA A 62 5.56 -18.48 -7.57
C ALA A 62 4.21 -18.82 -8.23
N LEU A 63 3.17 -18.05 -7.90
CA LEU A 63 1.81 -18.32 -8.34
C LEU A 63 1.55 -17.91 -9.80
N TRP A 64 2.12 -16.79 -10.25
CA TRP A 64 1.89 -16.26 -11.60
C TRP A 64 2.94 -16.67 -12.62
N VAL A 65 4.22 -16.70 -12.21
CA VAL A 65 5.34 -17.01 -13.12
C VAL A 65 5.68 -18.50 -13.07
N GLU A 66 6.00 -19.03 -11.89
CA GLU A 66 6.39 -20.44 -11.75
C GLU A 66 5.18 -21.38 -11.88
N LYS A 67 3.97 -20.87 -11.62
CA LYS A 67 2.71 -21.63 -11.60
C LYS A 67 2.83 -22.89 -10.74
N SER A 68 3.55 -22.76 -9.62
CA SER A 68 3.83 -23.85 -8.70
C SER A 68 3.69 -23.38 -7.25
N THR A 69 3.50 -24.36 -6.36
CA THR A 69 3.57 -24.15 -4.91
C THR A 69 4.80 -24.84 -4.30
N ASP A 70 5.68 -25.38 -5.13
CA ASP A 70 6.94 -25.99 -4.70
C ASP A 70 7.82 -24.92 -4.03
N GLY A 71 8.34 -25.22 -2.85
CA GLY A 71 9.14 -24.26 -2.07
C GLY A 71 8.35 -23.09 -1.44
N VAL A 72 7.09 -22.88 -1.82
CA VAL A 72 6.25 -21.77 -1.30
C VAL A 72 5.82 -22.01 0.16
N LYS A 73 5.81 -23.26 0.63
CA LYS A 73 5.36 -23.58 1.99
C LYS A 73 6.16 -22.82 3.06
N ASP A 74 7.49 -22.85 2.96
CA ASP A 74 8.37 -22.21 3.93
C ASP A 74 8.27 -20.68 3.85
N ILE A 75 8.11 -20.13 2.64
CA ILE A 75 7.87 -18.69 2.43
C ILE A 75 6.53 -18.28 3.06
N ALA A 76 5.48 -19.06 2.89
CA ALA A 76 4.16 -18.80 3.47
C ALA A 76 4.14 -18.98 5.00
N ASP A 77 4.92 -19.92 5.56
CA ASP A 77 5.12 -20.05 7.01
C ASP A 77 5.87 -18.83 7.57
N LYS A 78 6.90 -18.35 6.86
CA LYS A 78 7.64 -17.13 7.22
C LYS A 78 6.75 -15.89 7.16
N LEU A 79 6.02 -15.66 6.07
CA LEU A 79 5.10 -14.52 5.94
C LEU A 79 4.06 -14.48 7.07
N GLU A 80 3.46 -15.63 7.42
CA GLU A 80 2.51 -15.71 8.53
C GLU A 80 3.16 -15.34 9.88
N LYS A 81 4.40 -15.78 10.10
CA LYS A 81 5.18 -15.44 11.30
C LYS A 81 5.49 -13.94 11.35
N ASP A 82 5.92 -13.36 10.23
CA ASP A 82 6.32 -11.96 10.15
C ASP A 82 5.10 -11.03 10.33
N VAL A 83 3.95 -11.34 9.73
CA VAL A 83 2.69 -10.59 9.96
C VAL A 83 2.24 -10.70 11.42
N LYS A 84 2.41 -11.85 12.08
CA LYS A 84 2.13 -12.00 13.51
C LYS A 84 3.09 -11.19 14.38
N ALA A 85 4.37 -11.14 14.00
CA ALA A 85 5.37 -10.32 14.68
C ALA A 85 5.03 -8.83 14.53
N LEU A 86 4.72 -8.38 13.31
CA LEU A 86 4.27 -7.01 13.03
C LEU A 86 3.07 -6.64 13.89
N LYS A 87 2.06 -7.51 13.96
CA LYS A 87 0.90 -7.29 14.82
C LYS A 87 1.30 -7.10 16.29
N ALA A 88 2.18 -7.95 16.81
CA ALA A 88 2.63 -7.88 18.19
C ALA A 88 3.42 -6.60 18.48
N GLU A 89 4.26 -6.15 17.55
CA GLU A 89 5.01 -4.92 17.69
C GLU A 89 4.11 -3.69 17.60
N ILE A 90 3.14 -3.67 16.67
CA ILE A 90 2.11 -2.63 16.59
C ILE A 90 1.31 -2.54 17.90
N ASP A 91 0.89 -3.67 18.49
CA ASP A 91 0.15 -3.69 19.75
C ASP A 91 0.97 -3.12 20.92
N ALA A 92 2.30 -3.26 20.88
CA ALA A 92 3.21 -2.79 21.92
C ALA A 92 3.67 -1.34 21.72
N LEU A 93 3.59 -0.81 20.49
CA LEU A 93 4.13 0.48 20.13
C LEU A 93 3.15 1.60 20.47
N ASN A 94 3.65 2.60 21.21
CA ASN A 94 2.94 3.87 21.35
C ASN A 94 3.32 4.77 20.17
N PHE A 95 2.42 4.94 19.20
CA PHE A 95 2.69 5.70 18.00
C PHE A 95 2.77 7.20 18.27
N PRO A 96 3.94 7.84 18.08
CA PRO A 96 4.01 9.29 18.14
C PRO A 96 3.13 9.88 17.04
N PRO A 97 2.24 10.85 17.33
CA PRO A 97 1.39 11.46 16.30
C PRO A 97 2.18 12.01 15.12
N SER A 98 3.41 12.50 15.35
CA SER A 98 4.32 12.97 14.30
C SER A 98 4.73 11.86 13.31
N LYS A 99 4.86 10.61 13.77
CA LYS A 99 5.16 9.45 12.92
C LYS A 99 3.94 9.02 12.13
N VAL A 100 2.77 8.97 12.75
CA VAL A 100 1.51 8.63 12.06
C VAL A 100 1.21 9.62 10.93
N VAL A 101 1.26 10.92 11.24
CA VAL A 101 0.99 11.98 10.24
C VAL A 101 2.09 12.02 9.18
N GLY A 102 3.35 11.81 9.57
CA GLY A 102 4.47 11.76 8.63
C GLY A 102 4.40 10.57 7.67
N GLY A 103 4.02 9.39 8.15
CA GLY A 103 3.89 8.19 7.31
C GLY A 103 2.83 8.33 6.23
N ALA A 104 1.71 9.01 6.52
CA ALA A 104 0.69 9.28 5.49
C ALA A 104 1.25 10.14 4.34
N ALA A 105 2.14 11.09 4.65
CA ALA A 105 2.77 11.94 3.64
C ALA A 105 3.78 11.16 2.80
N VAL A 106 4.62 10.35 3.44
CA VAL A 106 5.60 9.49 2.76
C VAL A 106 4.90 8.52 1.83
N LEU A 107 3.88 7.81 2.30
CA LEU A 107 3.15 6.86 1.47
C LEU A 107 2.55 7.51 0.21
N ILE A 108 1.91 8.68 0.35
CA ILE A 108 1.33 9.35 -0.82
C ILE A 108 2.40 9.89 -1.77
N GLU A 109 3.57 10.28 -1.26
CA GLU A 109 4.73 10.63 -2.08
C GLU A 109 5.26 9.42 -2.87
N GLU A 110 5.31 8.24 -2.26
CA GLU A 110 5.70 6.99 -2.93
C GLU A 110 4.69 6.57 -4.00
N VAL A 111 3.40 6.67 -3.67
CA VAL A 111 2.32 6.46 -4.64
C VAL A 111 2.47 7.40 -5.85
N ALA A 112 2.83 8.67 -5.61
CA ALA A 112 3.07 9.66 -6.66
C ALA A 112 4.29 9.31 -7.52
N GLY A 113 5.37 8.88 -6.87
CA GLY A 113 6.67 8.66 -7.49
C GLY A 113 6.74 7.38 -8.31
N SER A 114 6.12 6.30 -7.83
CA SER A 114 6.42 4.96 -8.35
C SER A 114 5.19 4.04 -8.43
N LYS A 115 4.36 3.93 -7.38
CA LYS A 115 3.23 2.96 -7.39
C LYS A 115 2.15 3.27 -8.43
N ILE A 116 1.97 4.54 -8.83
CA ILE A 116 1.08 4.93 -9.94
C ILE A 116 1.45 4.27 -11.27
N THR A 117 2.62 3.61 -11.37
CA THR A 117 3.08 2.95 -12.58
C THR A 117 2.70 1.47 -12.72
N GLY A 118 2.16 0.86 -11.67
CA GLY A 118 1.86 -0.57 -11.62
C GLY A 118 3.10 -1.44 -11.42
N GLU A 119 4.08 -0.94 -10.67
CA GLU A 119 5.35 -1.63 -10.39
C GLU A 119 5.30 -2.59 -9.19
N GLU A 120 4.25 -2.47 -8.36
CA GLU A 120 4.10 -3.16 -7.09
C GLU A 120 3.81 -4.65 -7.36
N ASP A 121 2.72 -4.90 -8.07
CA ASP A 121 2.22 -6.23 -8.39
C ASP A 121 2.57 -6.62 -9.83
N ARG A 122 3.87 -6.63 -10.16
CA ARG A 122 4.33 -6.80 -11.55
C ARG A 122 3.92 -8.12 -12.23
N TYR A 123 3.50 -9.13 -11.46
CA TYR A 123 3.09 -10.43 -12.02
C TYR A 123 1.59 -10.63 -12.02
N SER A 124 0.90 -10.13 -11.00
CA SER A 124 -0.54 -10.29 -10.78
C SER A 124 -1.36 -9.12 -11.28
N HIS A 125 -0.74 -7.94 -11.41
CA HIS A 125 -1.32 -6.67 -11.82
C HIS A 125 -2.52 -6.28 -10.95
N THR A 126 -2.45 -6.50 -9.64
CA THR A 126 -3.51 -6.18 -8.67
C THR A 126 -3.37 -4.79 -8.03
N ASP A 127 -2.48 -3.96 -8.56
CA ASP A 127 -2.02 -2.69 -7.96
C ASP A 127 -3.15 -1.70 -7.65
N LEU A 128 -4.28 -1.77 -8.36
CA LEU A 128 -5.44 -0.91 -8.07
C LEU A 128 -6.06 -1.19 -6.70
N SER A 129 -5.95 -2.42 -6.20
CA SER A 129 -6.40 -2.80 -4.86
C SER A 129 -5.49 -2.20 -3.80
N ASP A 130 -4.18 -2.33 -3.99
CA ASP A 130 -3.16 -1.80 -3.10
C ASP A 130 -3.21 -0.28 -3.07
N PHE A 131 -3.29 0.35 -4.23
CA PHE A 131 -3.44 1.79 -4.37
C PHE A 131 -4.71 2.31 -3.65
N GLN A 132 -5.86 1.62 -3.79
CA GLN A 132 -7.06 2.00 -3.05
C GLN A 132 -6.84 1.89 -1.53
N ALA A 133 -6.16 0.85 -1.05
CA ALA A 133 -5.88 0.67 0.38
C ALA A 133 -4.92 1.74 0.93
N ASN A 134 -3.88 2.12 0.18
CA ASN A 134 -2.98 3.21 0.56
C ASN A 134 -3.75 4.53 0.71
N ILE A 135 -4.63 4.84 -0.26
CA ILE A 135 -5.49 6.02 -0.22
C ILE A 135 -6.42 5.99 1.01
N GLU A 136 -7.02 4.83 1.31
CA GLU A 136 -7.86 4.66 2.50
C GLU A 136 -7.08 4.85 3.81
N GLY A 137 -5.86 4.32 3.88
CA GLY A 137 -4.98 4.47 5.05
C GLY A 137 -4.60 5.93 5.31
N ALA A 138 -4.13 6.63 4.28
CA ALA A 138 -3.80 8.06 4.37
C ALA A 138 -5.03 8.91 4.70
N GLN A 139 -6.17 8.66 4.04
CA GLN A 139 -7.42 9.37 4.30
C GLN A 139 -7.90 9.16 5.74
N LYS A 140 -7.76 7.93 6.27
CA LYS A 140 -8.12 7.64 7.65
C LYS A 140 -7.32 8.45 8.65
N ILE A 141 -6.03 8.68 8.39
CA ILE A 141 -5.17 9.53 9.24
C ILE A 141 -5.69 10.97 9.20
N VAL A 142 -5.98 11.52 8.01
CA VAL A 142 -6.57 12.86 7.89
C VAL A 142 -7.89 12.97 8.66
N ASP A 143 -8.76 11.96 8.56
CA ASP A 143 -10.04 11.95 9.26
C ASP A 143 -9.90 11.97 10.79
N LEU A 144 -8.88 11.29 11.34
CA LEU A 144 -8.60 11.29 12.77
C LEU A 144 -8.15 12.67 13.29
N PHE A 145 -7.45 13.45 12.47
CA PHE A 145 -6.97 14.80 12.82
C PHE A 145 -7.86 15.93 12.29
N ARG A 146 -8.94 15.60 11.58
CA ARG A 146 -9.75 16.52 10.79
C ARG A 146 -10.19 17.78 11.52
N ASN A 147 -10.67 17.64 12.75
CA ASN A 147 -11.11 18.79 13.55
C ASN A 147 -9.94 19.74 13.84
N VAL A 148 -8.78 19.20 14.21
CA VAL A 148 -7.57 19.98 14.52
C VAL A 148 -7.01 20.61 13.25
N ILE A 149 -7.05 19.91 12.11
CA ILE A 149 -6.66 20.46 10.81
C ILE A 149 -7.60 21.61 10.45
N ALA A 150 -8.91 21.42 10.54
CA ALA A 150 -9.91 22.44 10.19
C ALA A 150 -9.79 23.72 11.05
N GLU A 151 -9.50 23.58 12.34
CA GLU A 151 -9.28 24.71 13.24
C GLU A 151 -8.05 25.55 12.86
N LYS A 152 -7.02 24.91 12.31
CA LYS A 152 -5.74 25.55 11.99
C LYS A 152 -5.64 26.02 10.55
N ASP A 153 -6.12 25.20 9.63
CA ASP A 153 -6.07 25.44 8.19
C ASP A 153 -7.21 24.70 7.46
N LYS A 154 -8.38 25.34 7.45
CA LYS A 154 -9.54 24.82 6.73
C LYS A 154 -9.32 24.72 5.22
N ALA A 155 -8.55 25.64 4.62
CA ALA A 155 -8.32 25.64 3.18
C ALA A 155 -7.46 24.44 2.75
N LEU A 156 -6.46 24.08 3.55
CA LEU A 156 -5.68 22.86 3.39
C LEU A 156 -6.60 21.63 3.46
N LEU A 157 -7.44 21.53 4.49
CA LEU A 157 -8.36 20.39 4.63
C LEU A 157 -9.31 20.27 3.42
N ASP A 158 -9.92 21.37 2.99
CA ASP A 158 -10.83 21.36 1.83
C ASP A 158 -10.11 20.92 0.55
N THR A 159 -8.83 21.28 0.39
CA THR A 159 -7.97 20.84 -0.72
C THR A 159 -7.67 19.35 -0.63
N VAL A 160 -7.28 18.85 0.54
CA VAL A 160 -7.02 17.42 0.77
C VAL A 160 -8.27 16.58 0.46
N ASP A 161 -9.44 17.03 0.92
CA ASP A 161 -10.71 16.33 0.68
C ASP A 161 -11.09 16.26 -0.80
N ALA A 162 -10.91 17.37 -1.53
CA ALA A 162 -11.21 17.42 -2.95
C ALA A 162 -10.34 16.43 -3.74
N ASN A 163 -9.05 16.32 -3.40
CA ASN A 163 -8.13 15.42 -4.09
C ASN A 163 -8.37 13.95 -3.74
N PHE A 164 -8.63 13.61 -2.46
CA PHE A 164 -9.07 12.26 -2.11
C PHE A 164 -10.35 11.87 -2.84
N LYS A 165 -11.33 12.76 -2.91
CA LYS A 165 -12.58 12.52 -3.65
C LYS A 165 -12.31 12.26 -5.13
N GLN A 166 -11.48 13.07 -5.78
CA GLN A 166 -11.14 12.89 -7.20
C GLN A 166 -10.44 11.56 -7.47
N ILE A 167 -9.47 11.16 -6.63
CA ILE A 167 -8.76 9.88 -6.78
C ILE A 167 -9.75 8.72 -6.61
N ASN A 168 -10.54 8.72 -5.54
CA ASN A 168 -11.53 7.69 -5.27
C ASN A 168 -12.58 7.58 -6.38
N GLU A 169 -13.02 8.70 -6.97
CA GLU A 169 -13.93 8.70 -8.13
C GLU A 169 -13.31 8.08 -9.38
N ILE A 170 -12.00 8.25 -9.61
CA ILE A 170 -11.30 7.60 -10.72
C ILE A 170 -11.16 6.10 -10.45
N LEU A 171 -10.68 5.71 -9.26
CA LEU A 171 -10.51 4.30 -8.88
C LEU A 171 -11.84 3.55 -8.91
N ALA A 172 -12.95 4.17 -8.48
CA ALA A 172 -14.27 3.56 -8.47
C ALA A 172 -14.74 3.06 -9.84
N LYS A 173 -14.24 3.62 -10.96
CA LYS A 173 -14.55 3.16 -12.32
C LYS A 173 -14.03 1.74 -12.59
N TYR A 174 -13.02 1.31 -11.84
CA TYR A 174 -12.32 0.04 -12.01
C TYR A 174 -12.69 -0.99 -10.95
N LYS A 175 -13.68 -0.70 -10.09
CA LYS A 175 -14.20 -1.68 -9.13
C LYS A 175 -14.90 -2.84 -9.84
N LYS A 176 -14.65 -4.06 -9.35
CA LYS A 176 -15.23 -5.30 -9.85
C LYS A 176 -15.57 -6.25 -8.69
N GLY A 177 -16.86 -6.38 -8.40
CA GLY A 177 -17.29 -7.11 -7.20
C GLY A 177 -16.73 -6.44 -5.95
N ASP A 178 -16.08 -7.21 -5.09
CA ASP A 178 -15.44 -6.73 -3.87
C ASP A 178 -13.99 -6.24 -4.08
N GLY A 179 -13.45 -6.36 -5.31
CA GLY A 179 -12.08 -5.95 -5.64
C GLY A 179 -12.02 -4.98 -6.84
N PHE A 180 -10.89 -5.03 -7.57
CA PHE A 180 -10.63 -4.18 -8.73
C PHE A 180 -10.31 -4.99 -9.98
N GLU A 181 -10.48 -4.37 -11.15
CA GLU A 181 -9.88 -4.85 -12.40
C GLU A 181 -8.34 -4.88 -12.28
N SER A 182 -7.68 -5.64 -13.17
CA SER A 182 -6.22 -5.58 -13.30
C SER A 182 -5.77 -4.16 -13.66
N TYR A 183 -4.59 -3.77 -13.18
CA TYR A 183 -3.95 -2.50 -13.52
C TYR A 183 -3.86 -2.25 -15.03
N ASP A 184 -3.76 -3.30 -15.86
CA ASP A 184 -3.77 -3.20 -17.33
C ASP A 184 -5.04 -2.55 -17.90
N LYS A 185 -6.13 -2.50 -17.11
CA LYS A 185 -7.38 -1.84 -17.50
C LYS A 185 -7.37 -0.35 -17.22
N LEU A 186 -6.45 0.16 -16.39
CA LEU A 186 -6.32 1.58 -16.13
C LEU A 186 -5.93 2.30 -17.42
N SER A 187 -6.84 3.10 -17.95
CA SER A 187 -6.57 3.86 -19.17
C SER A 187 -5.44 4.87 -18.96
N GLU A 188 -4.66 5.15 -20.01
CA GLU A 188 -3.63 6.20 -19.95
C GLU A 188 -4.20 7.56 -19.53
N ASP A 189 -5.42 7.87 -19.97
CA ASP A 189 -6.11 9.11 -19.62
C ASP A 189 -6.43 9.18 -18.12
N ASP A 190 -6.92 8.10 -17.52
CA ASP A 190 -7.19 8.07 -16.10
C ASP A 190 -5.90 8.04 -15.27
N ARG A 191 -4.85 7.34 -15.74
CA ARG A 191 -3.51 7.40 -15.13
C ARG A 191 -2.97 8.83 -15.11
N LYS A 192 -3.11 9.60 -16.20
CA LYS A 192 -2.75 11.03 -16.24
C LYS A 192 -3.62 11.88 -15.31
N LYS A 193 -4.92 11.62 -15.23
CA LYS A 193 -5.85 12.34 -14.35
C LYS A 193 -5.62 12.07 -12.86
N LEU A 194 -4.97 10.95 -12.52
CA LEU A 194 -4.55 10.61 -11.17
C LEU A 194 -3.29 11.38 -10.73
N GLN A 195 -2.39 11.73 -11.65
CA GLN A 195 -1.11 12.38 -11.30
C GLN A 195 -1.29 13.68 -10.52
N ALA A 196 -2.09 14.61 -11.05
CA ALA A 196 -2.27 15.92 -10.41
C ALA A 196 -2.82 15.82 -8.98
N PRO A 197 -3.95 15.13 -8.71
CA PRO A 197 -4.48 15.06 -7.35
C PRO A 197 -3.57 14.29 -6.39
N ILE A 198 -2.84 13.27 -6.84
CA ILE A 198 -1.87 12.55 -5.99
C ILE A 198 -0.71 13.48 -5.62
N ASN A 199 -0.13 14.18 -6.58
CA ASN A 199 0.96 15.13 -6.32
C ASN A 199 0.52 16.25 -5.35
N THR A 200 -0.71 16.75 -5.52
CA THR A 200 -1.27 17.73 -4.58
C THR A 200 -1.47 17.14 -3.20
N LEU A 201 -1.97 15.89 -3.07
CA LEU A 201 -2.05 15.24 -1.76
C LEU A 201 -0.67 15.06 -1.12
N ALA A 202 0.35 14.64 -1.87
CA ALA A 202 1.71 14.51 -1.34
C ALA A 202 2.21 15.84 -0.76
N GLU A 203 2.02 16.94 -1.49
CA GLU A 203 2.39 18.28 -1.02
C GLU A 203 1.63 18.70 0.24
N GLU A 204 0.30 18.54 0.26
CA GLU A 204 -0.54 18.98 1.39
C GLU A 204 -0.36 18.11 2.63
N LEU A 205 -0.23 16.78 2.47
CA LEU A 205 0.07 15.88 3.59
C LEU A 205 1.45 16.15 4.18
N GLY A 206 2.43 16.53 3.34
CA GLY A 206 3.76 16.99 3.80
C GLY A 206 3.70 18.21 4.73
N LYS A 207 2.68 19.07 4.58
CA LYS A 207 2.47 20.26 5.46
C LYS A 207 1.83 19.90 6.80
N LEU A 208 1.14 18.76 6.92
CA LEU A 208 0.31 18.44 8.09
C LEU A 208 1.10 18.40 9.40
N ARG A 209 2.34 17.89 9.41
CA ARG A 209 3.17 17.91 10.62
C ARG A 209 3.39 19.34 11.12
N GLY A 210 3.72 20.26 10.22
CA GLY A 210 3.89 21.68 10.54
C GLY A 210 2.58 22.31 11.03
N THR A 211 1.48 22.10 10.31
CA THR A 211 0.14 22.59 10.69
C THR A 211 -0.24 22.11 12.08
N LEU A 212 -0.05 20.83 12.39
CA LEU A 212 -0.41 20.24 13.67
C LEU A 212 0.58 20.59 14.80
N GLY A 213 1.75 21.16 14.50
CA GLY A 213 2.79 21.45 15.49
C GLY A 213 3.56 20.20 15.95
N LEU A 214 3.76 19.25 15.03
CA LEU A 214 4.38 17.93 15.22
C LEU A 214 5.79 17.83 14.61
N ASN A 215 6.52 18.96 14.58
CA ASN A 215 7.87 19.04 14.01
C ASN A 215 8.90 18.32 14.88
#